data_AF-A0A124FQ82-F1
#
_entry.id   AF-A0A124FQ82-F1
#
_cell.length_a   1.000
_cell.length_b   1.000
_cell.length_c   1.000
_cell.angle_alpha   90.00
_cell.angle_beta   90.00
_cell.angle_gamma   90.00
#
_symmetry.space_group_name_H-M   'P 1'
#
loop_
_entity.id
_entity.type
_entity.pdbx_description
1 polymer ?
#
loop_
_entity_poly.entity_id
_entity_poly.type
_entity_poly.pdbx_seq_one_letter_code
_entity_poly.pdbx_strand_id
1 'polypeptide(L)'
;MIYLTKRVTFSASHVLRNPDFDEKTNLDVYGKCSWPHGHGHNYVLEVTVQGHIPKETGMLIDLKKLKYIIHENVVDKLDHKFLNTDVPFLKGVIPTSENLIVSIWKELEKALEPGMLYELKLWETENNWVVYRGE
;
A
#
# COMPACT_ATOMS: atom_id res chain seq x y z
N MET A 1 -5.26 3.65 -24.88
CA MET A 1 -4.53 3.18 -23.70
C MET A 1 -5.46 2.31 -22.88
N ILE A 2 -4.97 1.21 -22.30
CA ILE A 2 -5.76 0.27 -21.51
C ILE A 2 -5.23 0.27 -20.08
N TYR A 3 -6.14 0.05 -19.13
CA TYR A 3 -5.84 -0.07 -17.71
C TYR A 3 -6.11 -1.49 -17.26
N LEU A 4 -5.19 -2.05 -16.48
CA LEU A 4 -5.29 -3.40 -15.92
C LEU A 4 -5.10 -3.33 -14.42
N THR A 5 -6.10 -3.77 -13.67
CA THR A 5 -6.06 -3.77 -12.20
C THR A 5 -5.86 -5.17 -11.65
N LYS A 6 -4.87 -5.33 -10.76
CA LYS A 6 -4.67 -6.54 -9.97
C LYS A 6 -5.02 -6.26 -8.50
N ARG A 7 -5.97 -7.03 -7.98
CA ARG A 7 -6.34 -7.03 -6.56
C ARG A 7 -5.51 -8.04 -5.78
N VAL A 8 -4.97 -7.63 -4.64
CA VAL A 8 -4.30 -8.47 -3.63
C VAL A 8 -4.78 -8.08 -2.22
N THR A 9 -4.49 -8.92 -1.24
CA THR A 9 -4.83 -8.68 0.17
C THR A 9 -3.63 -8.99 1.05
N PHE A 10 -3.54 -8.31 2.19
CA PHE A 10 -2.57 -8.62 3.24
C PHE A 10 -3.15 -8.23 4.61
N SER A 11 -2.72 -8.94 5.66
CA SER A 11 -3.13 -8.65 7.04
C SER A 11 -1.96 -8.00 7.77
N ALA A 12 -2.17 -6.83 8.37
CA ALA A 12 -1.12 -6.14 9.12
C ALA A 12 -1.68 -5.41 10.34
N SER A 13 -0.84 -5.23 11.35
CA SER A 13 -1.16 -4.44 12.54
C SER A 13 -0.35 -3.16 12.60
N HIS A 14 -0.88 -2.15 13.28
CA HIS A 14 -0.21 -0.86 13.43
C HIS A 14 -0.72 -0.04 14.63
N VAL A 15 0.01 1.03 14.92
CA VAL A 15 -0.39 2.12 15.84
C VAL A 15 -0.20 3.44 15.09
N LEU A 16 -1.23 4.29 15.12
CA LEU A 16 -1.09 5.67 14.66
C LEU A 16 -0.61 6.53 15.83
N ARG A 17 0.65 6.93 15.80
CA ARG A 17 1.25 7.77 16.84
C ARG A 17 2.32 8.67 16.26
N ASN A 18 2.24 9.95 16.59
CA ASN A 18 3.32 10.90 16.37
C ASN A 18 4.24 10.91 17.62
N PRO A 19 5.55 10.61 17.47
CA PRO A 19 6.49 10.59 18.60
C PRO A 19 6.69 11.97 19.25
N ASP A 20 6.40 13.06 18.53
CA ASP A 20 6.54 14.43 19.04
C ASP A 20 5.30 14.88 19.84
N PHE A 21 4.22 14.10 19.82
CA PHE A 21 2.99 14.40 20.55
C PHE A 21 2.96 13.67 21.89
N ASP A 22 2.41 14.33 22.91
CA ASP A 22 2.06 13.65 24.17
C ASP A 22 0.91 12.65 23.96
N GLU A 23 0.59 11.86 24.99
CA GLU A 23 -0.44 10.82 24.90
C GLU A 23 -1.83 11.41 24.64
N LYS A 24 -2.16 12.52 25.31
CA LYS A 24 -3.44 13.21 25.14
C LYS A 24 -3.61 13.70 23.71
N THR A 25 -2.60 14.36 23.15
CA THR A 25 -2.63 14.89 21.78
C THR A 25 -2.73 13.75 20.76
N ASN A 26 -2.00 12.64 20.96
CA ASN A 26 -2.14 11.46 20.10
C ASN A 26 -3.57 10.89 20.15
N LEU A 27 -4.17 10.80 21.34
CA LEU A 27 -5.54 10.33 21.51
C LEU A 27 -6.55 11.30 20.87
N ASP A 28 -6.34 12.60 21.00
CA ASP A 28 -7.22 13.62 20.40
C ASP A 28 -7.15 13.58 18.85
N VAL A 29 -5.97 13.31 18.27
CA VAL A 29 -5.75 13.28 16.81
C VAL A 29 -6.16 11.94 16.18
N TYR A 30 -5.73 10.82 16.77
CA TYR A 30 -5.88 9.48 16.18
C TYR A 30 -6.93 8.61 16.87
N GLY A 31 -7.46 9.04 18.02
CA GLY A 31 -8.48 8.30 18.76
C GLY A 31 -8.04 6.88 19.13
N LYS A 32 -8.93 5.91 18.92
CA LYS A 32 -8.65 4.50 19.22
C LYS A 32 -7.46 3.94 18.43
N CYS A 33 -7.10 4.57 17.30
CA CYS A 33 -5.99 4.13 16.47
C CYS A 33 -4.61 4.38 17.12
N SER A 34 -4.53 5.25 18.15
CA SER A 34 -3.30 5.48 18.92
C SER A 34 -3.17 4.62 20.19
N TRP A 35 -4.07 3.66 20.41
CA TRP A 35 -3.97 2.77 21.57
C TRP A 35 -2.63 2.00 21.58
N PRO A 36 -2.01 1.83 22.76
CA PRO A 36 -0.61 1.41 22.87
C PRO A 36 -0.34 -0.02 22.40
N HIS A 37 -1.37 -0.88 22.38
CA HIS A 37 -1.26 -2.26 21.90
C HIS A 37 -1.62 -2.41 20.41
N GLY A 38 -1.92 -1.30 19.74
CA GLY A 38 -2.29 -1.27 18.33
C GLY A 38 -3.60 -1.94 18.02
N HIS A 39 -3.82 -2.07 16.72
CA HIS A 39 -4.93 -2.78 16.10
C HIS A 39 -4.46 -3.28 14.74
N GLY A 40 -5.31 -3.95 13.96
CA GLY A 40 -4.93 -4.41 12.63
C GLY A 40 -6.10 -4.49 11.69
N HIS A 41 -5.76 -4.69 10.42
CA HIS A 41 -6.69 -4.68 9.31
C HIS A 41 -6.36 -5.77 8.29
N ASN A 42 -7.38 -6.20 7.58
CA ASN A 42 -7.25 -7.00 6.37
C ASN A 42 -7.30 -6.05 5.18
N TYR A 43 -6.15 -5.53 4.80
CA TYR A 43 -6.03 -4.56 3.72
C TYR A 43 -6.34 -5.21 2.38
N VAL A 44 -6.96 -4.43 1.50
CA VAL A 44 -7.10 -4.76 0.07
C VAL A 44 -6.33 -3.73 -0.73
N LEU A 45 -5.36 -4.17 -1.52
CA LEU A 45 -4.63 -3.32 -2.45
C LEU A 45 -5.03 -3.66 -3.87
N GLU A 46 -5.48 -2.65 -4.61
CA GLU A 46 -5.70 -2.70 -6.05
C GLU A 46 -4.58 -1.91 -6.74
N VAL A 47 -3.83 -2.61 -7.58
CA VAL A 47 -2.71 -2.05 -8.35
C VAL A 47 -3.14 -1.96 -9.81
N THR A 48 -3.29 -0.73 -10.30
CA THR A 48 -3.66 -0.45 -11.68
C THR A 48 -2.42 -0.03 -12.46
N VAL A 49 -2.12 -0.76 -13.53
CA VAL A 49 -1.10 -0.42 -14.52
C VAL A 49 -1.75 0.02 -15.82
N GLN A 50 -1.03 0.81 -16.61
CA GLN A 50 -1.48 1.34 -17.90
C GLN A 50 -0.48 1.08 -19.03
N GLY A 51 -0.98 1.06 -20.26
CA GLY A 51 -0.14 0.89 -21.44
C GLY A 51 -0.91 0.58 -22.73
N HIS A 52 -0.15 0.14 -23.73
CA HIS A 52 -0.66 -0.36 -25.01
C HIS A 52 -0.68 -1.88 -25.01
N ILE A 53 -1.53 -2.46 -25.86
CA ILE A 53 -1.57 -3.91 -26.07
C ILE A 53 -0.66 -4.25 -27.26
N PRO A 54 0.46 -4.97 -27.05
CA PRO A 54 1.30 -5.46 -28.14
C PRO A 54 0.53 -6.43 -29.03
N LYS A 55 0.76 -6.38 -30.36
CA LYS A 55 0.05 -7.25 -31.31
C LYS A 55 0.48 -8.71 -31.18
N GLU A 56 1.72 -8.92 -30.75
CA GLU A 56 2.38 -10.22 -30.67
C GLU A 56 1.85 -11.05 -29.49
N THR A 57 1.53 -10.38 -28.37
CA THR A 57 1.10 -11.05 -27.13
C THR A 57 -0.38 -10.84 -26.82
N GLY A 58 -0.98 -9.75 -27.29
CA GLY A 58 -2.34 -9.36 -26.90
C GLY A 58 -2.47 -8.97 -25.42
N MET A 59 -1.36 -8.73 -24.70
CA MET A 59 -1.34 -8.45 -23.27
C MET A 59 -0.49 -7.23 -22.92
N LEU A 60 -1.05 -6.31 -22.14
CA LEU A 60 -0.31 -5.16 -21.57
C LEU A 60 0.88 -5.62 -20.71
N ILE A 61 0.66 -6.62 -19.86
CA ILE A 61 1.68 -7.28 -19.04
C ILE A 61 1.19 -8.71 -18.73
N ASP A 62 2.12 -9.67 -18.60
CA ASP A 62 1.79 -10.99 -18.07
C ASP A 62 1.29 -10.85 -16.61
N LEU A 63 0.07 -11.33 -16.35
CA LEU A 63 -0.55 -11.30 -15.02
C LEU A 63 0.26 -12.06 -13.96
N LYS A 64 1.03 -13.09 -14.33
CA LYS A 64 1.93 -13.79 -13.43
C LYS A 64 3.11 -12.90 -13.04
N LYS A 65 3.68 -12.17 -14.00
CA LYS A 65 4.76 -11.19 -13.76
C LYS A 65 4.26 -10.05 -12.87
N LEU A 66 3.09 -9.47 -13.16
CA LEU A 66 2.50 -8.42 -12.33
C LEU A 66 2.24 -8.91 -10.90
N LYS A 67 1.68 -10.12 -10.74
CA LYS A 67 1.50 -10.73 -9.42
C LYS A 67 2.83 -10.87 -8.68
N TYR A 68 3.87 -11.41 -9.33
CA TYR A 68 5.18 -11.60 -8.72
C TYR A 68 5.78 -10.28 -8.22
N ILE A 69 5.77 -9.24 -9.07
CA ILE A 69 6.28 -7.90 -8.73
C ILE A 69 5.55 -7.34 -7.50
N ILE A 70 4.22 -7.42 -7.47
CA ILE A 70 3.42 -6.93 -6.34
C ILE A 70 3.73 -7.71 -5.06
N HIS A 71 3.89 -9.02 -5.15
CA HIS A 71 4.18 -9.85 -3.97
C HIS A 71 5.57 -9.56 -3.40
N GLU A 72 6.59 -9.66 -4.23
CA GLU A 72 7.99 -9.49 -3.83
C GLU A 72 8.25 -8.10 -3.23
N ASN A 73 7.65 -7.06 -3.81
CA ASN A 73 7.95 -5.68 -3.43
C ASN A 73 7.02 -5.13 -2.35
N VAL A 74 5.83 -5.72 -2.15
CA VAL A 74 4.78 -5.17 -1.29
C VAL A 74 4.21 -6.24 -0.36
N VAL A 75 3.47 -7.23 -0.88
CA VAL A 75 2.67 -8.14 -0.04
C VAL A 75 3.56 -8.91 0.93
N ASP A 76 4.66 -9.49 0.46
CA ASP A 76 5.52 -10.34 1.30
C ASP A 76 6.28 -9.53 2.37
N LYS A 77 6.39 -8.20 2.17
CA LYS A 77 6.98 -7.27 3.14
C LYS A 77 5.97 -6.73 4.15
N LEU A 78 4.66 -6.80 3.85
CA LEU A 78 3.58 -6.22 4.68
C LEU A 78 2.72 -7.27 5.38
N ASP A 79 2.58 -8.45 4.78
CA ASP A 79 1.67 -9.49 5.28
C ASP A 79 2.17 -10.12 6.57
N HIS A 80 1.25 -10.24 7.53
CA HIS A 80 1.49 -10.69 8.90
C HIS A 80 2.58 -9.90 9.62
N LYS A 81 2.68 -8.58 9.38
CA LYS A 81 3.67 -7.68 9.99
C LYS A 81 3.05 -6.62 10.89
N PHE A 82 3.85 -6.14 11.85
CA PHE A 82 3.59 -4.88 12.53
C PHE A 82 4.25 -3.72 11.76
N LEU A 83 3.42 -2.87 11.15
CA LEU A 83 3.87 -1.86 10.17
C LEU A 83 4.89 -0.86 10.73
N ASN A 84 4.77 -0.54 12.03
CA ASN A 84 5.63 0.46 12.67
C ASN A 84 7.09 0.03 12.77
N THR A 85 7.41 -1.27 12.78
CA THR A 85 8.78 -1.77 13.03
C THR A 85 9.28 -2.80 12.04
N ASP A 86 8.40 -3.64 11.50
CA ASP A 86 8.82 -4.83 10.75
C ASP A 86 9.02 -4.56 9.26
N VAL A 87 8.61 -3.38 8.78
CA VAL A 87 8.56 -3.01 7.37
C VAL A 87 9.61 -1.93 7.08
N PRO A 88 10.75 -2.27 6.44
CA PRO A 88 11.87 -1.34 6.29
C PRO A 88 11.52 -0.01 5.63
N PHE A 89 10.65 -0.01 4.62
CA PHE A 89 10.27 1.20 3.88
C PHE A 89 9.27 2.10 4.64
N LEU A 90 8.74 1.65 5.78
CA LEU A 90 7.87 2.44 6.68
C LEU A 90 8.60 2.96 7.91
N LYS A 91 9.91 2.75 8.03
CA LYS A 91 10.68 3.20 9.20
C LYS A 91 10.58 4.72 9.36
N GLY A 92 10.09 5.16 10.52
CA GLY A 92 9.90 6.58 10.82
C GLY A 92 8.66 7.21 10.18
N VAL A 93 7.81 6.41 9.54
CA VAL A 93 6.55 6.84 8.93
C VAL A 93 5.39 6.48 9.85
N ILE A 94 4.46 7.41 10.07
CA ILE A 94 3.20 7.10 10.76
C ILE A 94 2.34 6.31 9.76
N PRO A 95 1.96 5.05 10.04
CA PRO A 95 1.37 4.14 9.05
C PRO A 95 -0.12 4.42 8.81
N THR A 96 -0.51 5.68 8.57
CA THR A 96 -1.86 5.98 8.07
C THR A 96 -2.03 5.35 6.68
N SER A 97 -3.27 5.14 6.25
CA SER A 97 -3.54 4.59 4.91
C SER A 97 -2.92 5.44 3.79
N GLU A 98 -2.94 6.76 3.93
CA GLU A 98 -2.34 7.72 3.00
C GLU A 98 -0.81 7.57 2.93
N ASN A 99 -0.13 7.48 4.06
CA ASN A 99 1.32 7.30 4.08
C ASN A 99 1.73 5.90 3.58
N LEU A 100 0.93 4.89 3.91
CA LEU A 100 1.14 3.52 3.46
C LEU A 100 1.04 3.42 1.94
N ILE A 101 -0.01 3.98 1.32
CA ILE A 101 -0.16 3.92 -0.14
C ILE A 101 0.94 4.67 -0.89
N VAL A 102 1.40 5.82 -0.37
CA VAL A 102 2.55 6.56 -0.95
C VAL A 102 3.84 5.76 -0.83
N SER A 103 4.03 5.04 0.27
CA SER A 103 5.23 4.20 0.46
C SER A 103 5.20 2.96 -0.45
N ILE A 104 4.02 2.35 -0.63
CA ILE A 104 3.80 1.26 -1.58
C ILE A 104 4.05 1.73 -3.02
N TRP A 105 3.58 2.93 -3.38
CA TRP A 105 3.83 3.53 -4.69
C TRP A 105 5.32 3.58 -5.01
N LYS A 106 6.13 4.11 -4.09
CA LYS A 106 7.59 4.22 -4.26
C LYS A 106 8.26 2.86 -4.48
N GLU A 107 7.76 1.80 -3.86
CA GLU A 107 8.32 0.45 -4.06
C GLU A 107 7.91 -0.13 -5.43
N LEU A 108 6.65 0.05 -5.85
CA LEU A 108 6.16 -0.46 -7.12
C LEU A 108 6.68 0.34 -8.33
N GLU A 109 6.82 1.65 -8.21
CA GLU A 109 7.36 2.52 -9.26
C GLU A 109 8.81 2.15 -9.62
N LYS A 110 9.62 1.74 -8.63
CA LYS A 110 10.99 1.25 -8.87
C LYS A 110 11.01 -0.13 -9.55
N ALA A 111 9.99 -0.95 -9.33
CA ALA A 111 9.94 -2.34 -9.77
C ALA A 111 9.20 -2.53 -11.10
N LEU A 112 8.42 -1.53 -11.54
CA LEU A 112 7.71 -1.50 -12.80
C LEU A 112 8.44 -0.63 -13.83
N GLU A 113 8.13 -0.83 -15.10
CA GLU A 113 8.65 0.03 -16.17
C GLU A 113 8.18 1.49 -15.97
N PRO A 114 9.01 2.50 -16.25
CA PRO A 114 8.63 3.90 -16.11
C PRO A 114 7.32 4.24 -16.84
N GLY A 115 6.39 4.90 -16.14
CA GLY A 115 5.08 5.28 -16.67
C GLY A 115 4.03 4.16 -16.75
N MET A 116 4.38 2.93 -16.35
CA MET A 116 3.45 1.80 -16.33
C MET A 116 2.50 1.83 -15.12
N LEU A 117 2.98 2.23 -13.93
CA LEU A 117 2.12 2.37 -12.75
C LEU A 117 1.18 3.57 -12.93
N TYR A 118 -0.12 3.37 -12.68
CA TYR A 118 -1.13 4.41 -12.90
C TYR A 118 -1.87 4.80 -11.63
N GLU A 119 -2.39 3.82 -10.90
CA GLU A 119 -3.20 4.08 -9.71
C GLU A 119 -3.02 2.95 -8.71
N LEU A 120 -2.86 3.33 -7.45
CA LEU A 120 -3.06 2.45 -6.32
C LEU A 120 -4.37 2.82 -5.64
N LYS A 121 -5.12 1.81 -5.20
CA LYS A 121 -6.24 1.97 -4.28
C LYS A 121 -6.07 1.01 -3.12
N LEU A 122 -5.97 1.56 -1.91
CA LEU A 122 -5.77 0.81 -0.69
C LEU A 122 -7.01 0.94 0.19
N TRP A 123 -7.66 -0.18 0.46
CA TRP A 123 -8.74 -0.28 1.42
C TRP A 123 -8.16 -0.72 2.77
N GLU A 124 -8.37 0.09 3.79
CA GLU A 124 -8.09 -0.29 5.18
C GLU A 124 -9.23 -1.11 5.76
N THR A 125 -10.46 -0.70 5.46
CA THR A 125 -11.69 -1.40 5.81
C THR A 125 -12.65 -1.37 4.63
N GLU A 126 -13.81 -2.01 4.76
CA GLU A 126 -14.88 -1.95 3.74
C GLU A 126 -15.40 -0.52 3.49
N ASN A 127 -15.22 0.38 4.46
CA ASN A 127 -15.75 1.75 4.41
C ASN A 127 -14.67 2.82 4.19
N ASN A 128 -13.38 2.46 4.31
CA ASN A 128 -12.26 3.41 4.24
C ASN A 128 -11.27 2.96 3.16
N TRP A 129 -11.07 3.80 2.16
CA TRP A 129 -10.02 3.60 1.17
C TRP A 129 -9.37 4.92 0.76
N VAL A 130 -8.13 4.81 0.31
CA VAL A 130 -7.35 5.90 -0.25
C VAL A 130 -6.90 5.54 -1.66
N VAL A 131 -6.74 6.55 -2.51
CA VAL A 131 -6.28 6.41 -3.89
C VAL A 131 -5.07 7.31 -4.08
N TYR A 132 -4.04 6.81 -4.76
CA TYR A 132 -2.85 7.58 -5.10
C TYR A 132 -2.39 7.28 -6.53
N ARG A 133 -1.98 8.33 -7.25
CA ARG A 133 -1.60 8.29 -8.68
C ARG A 133 -0.21 8.86 -8.96
N GLY A 134 0.64 8.99 -7.93
CA GLY A 134 2.00 9.52 -8.09
C GLY A 134 2.10 11.04 -8.15
N GLU A 135 1.09 11.74 -7.62
CA GLU A 135 1.02 13.21 -7.51
C GLU A 135 1.94 13.76 -6.41
#